data_AF-A0A6A4QHX9-F1
#
_entry.id   AF-A0A6A4QHX9-F1
#
_cell.length_a   1.000
_cell.length_b   1.000
_cell.length_c   1.000
_cell.angle_alpha   90.00
_cell.angle_beta   90.00
_cell.angle_gamma   90.00
#
_symmetry.space_group_name_H-M   'P 1'
#
loop_
_entity.id
_entity.type
_entity.pdbx_description
1 polymer ?
#
loop_
_entity_poly.entity_id
_entity_poly.type
_entity_poly.pdbx_seq_one_letter_code
_entity_poly.pdbx_strand_id
1 'polypeptide(L)'
;MSISDHISMEPPLSLVLDTVDGAIDYNGQPAIRSKSGSWKSARFIIGVEVAERIAFYGIQTNLISYLTGPLHQTMVTAAENVNIWSGTASLLPLFGAYIADSHLGRYTTIIIASLLYAVGLGLLTLSAMLPSVTSSECKVGDEFTSCPPRVQVILFFVSLYMVAIGQGGHKPCVQAFGADQFDEQHPKEYKDRSSFFNWWYFTICAGCMLGSWFSIQGNDHSPFLRIGRVFFAALTNWPTKLSSTAIEQEHGEILPHQNYDQQFK
;
A
#
# COMPACT_ATOMS: atom_id res chain seq x y z
N MET A 1 17.97 24.59 57.35
CA MET A 1 17.24 24.88 56.10
C MET A 1 17.83 23.96 55.05
N SER A 2 17.10 22.91 54.68
CA SER A 2 17.61 21.75 53.93
C SER A 2 17.79 22.11 52.46
N ILE A 3 18.96 21.75 51.92
CA ILE A 3 19.31 21.83 50.50
C ILE A 3 18.59 20.66 49.83
N SER A 4 17.58 20.93 49.02
CA SER A 4 16.98 19.92 48.15
C SER A 4 17.95 19.65 47.01
N ASP A 5 18.63 18.50 47.11
CA ASP A 5 19.34 17.90 45.99
C ASP A 5 18.33 17.54 44.89
N HIS A 6 18.29 18.35 43.83
CA HIS A 6 17.75 17.93 42.55
C HIS A 6 18.68 16.85 42.00
N ILE A 7 18.38 15.59 42.33
CA ILE A 7 18.96 14.42 41.67
C ILE A 7 18.42 14.41 40.24
N SER A 8 19.18 15.01 39.33
CA SER A 8 19.10 14.72 37.90
C SER A 8 19.45 13.23 37.75
N MET A 9 18.45 12.37 37.65
CA MET A 9 18.65 10.99 37.21
C MET A 9 19.17 11.03 35.77
N GLU A 10 20.49 11.06 35.59
CA GLU A 10 21.08 10.69 34.31
C GLU A 10 20.65 9.25 34.00
N PRO A 11 20.11 8.98 32.79
CA PRO A 11 19.78 7.64 32.39
C PRO A 11 21.05 6.77 32.42
N PRO A 12 20.95 5.49 32.81
CA PRO A 12 22.11 4.60 32.86
C PRO A 12 22.81 4.59 31.49
N LEU A 13 24.14 4.70 31.48
CA LEU A 13 24.99 4.83 30.28
C LEU A 13 24.70 3.76 29.20
N SER A 14 24.27 2.56 29.61
CA SER A 14 23.85 1.47 28.72
C SER A 14 22.60 1.80 27.90
N LEU A 15 21.71 2.62 28.44
CA LEU A 15 20.46 3.03 27.82
C LEU A 15 20.71 4.16 26.82
N VAL A 16 21.65 5.07 27.12
CA VAL A 16 22.14 6.10 26.17
C VAL A 16 22.83 5.45 24.97
N LEU A 17 23.61 4.38 25.20
CA LEU A 17 24.29 3.67 24.11
C LEU A 17 23.32 2.88 23.22
N ASP A 18 22.18 2.43 23.76
CA ASP A 18 21.17 1.63 23.03
C ASP A 18 20.07 2.50 22.40
N THR A 19 20.07 3.82 22.64
CA THR A 19 19.20 4.77 21.93
C THR A 19 19.79 5.19 20.58
N VAL A 20 18.91 5.47 19.62
CA VAL A 20 19.28 5.99 18.30
C VAL A 20 19.13 7.51 18.30
N ASP A 21 20.24 8.21 18.06
CA ASP A 21 20.26 9.68 18.09
C ASP A 21 19.32 10.29 17.03
N GLY A 22 18.47 11.22 17.46
CA GLY A 22 17.51 11.92 16.58
C GLY A 22 16.28 11.11 16.16
N ALA A 23 16.17 9.84 16.58
CA ALA A 23 14.99 9.02 16.36
C ALA A 23 14.08 9.00 17.59
N ILE A 24 12.78 9.16 17.35
CA ILE A 24 11.75 9.08 18.39
C ILE A 24 10.84 7.89 18.13
N ASP A 25 10.37 7.25 19.20
CA ASP A 25 9.34 6.23 19.15
C ASP A 25 7.94 6.87 19.03
N TYR A 26 6.92 6.02 18.93
CA TYR A 26 5.52 6.44 18.81
C TYR A 26 4.97 7.11 20.08
N ASN A 27 5.67 7.00 21.22
CA ASN A 27 5.35 7.65 22.49
C ASN A 27 6.09 8.99 22.67
N GLY A 28 6.89 9.40 21.67
CA GLY A 28 7.71 10.62 21.73
C GLY A 28 8.98 10.48 22.58
N GLN A 29 9.36 9.25 22.94
CA GLN A 29 10.59 8.94 23.67
C GLN A 29 11.73 8.61 22.70
N PRO A 30 13.02 8.73 23.10
CA PRO A 30 14.13 8.31 22.26
C PRO A 30 14.00 6.84 21.82
N ALA A 31 14.19 6.58 20.53
CA ALA A 31 14.01 5.25 19.98
C ALA A 31 15.10 4.29 20.48
N ILE A 32 14.67 3.17 21.07
CA ILE A 32 15.57 2.09 21.50
C ILE A 32 15.89 1.19 20.30
N ARG A 33 17.18 1.01 19.99
CA ARG A 33 17.68 0.25 18.82
C ARG A 33 17.23 -1.21 18.82
N SER A 34 17.20 -1.86 19.99
CA SER A 34 16.74 -3.24 20.13
C SER A 34 15.24 -3.44 19.87
N LYS A 35 14.43 -2.37 19.97
CA LYS A 35 12.96 -2.42 19.85
C LYS A 35 12.42 -1.79 18.57
N SER A 36 13.16 -0.87 17.95
CA SER A 36 12.65 -0.03 16.86
C SER A 36 13.50 -0.16 15.60
N GLY A 37 12.86 -0.18 14.43
CA GLY A 37 13.54 -0.19 13.13
C GLY A 37 14.12 -1.55 12.70
N SER A 38 15.24 -1.48 11.99
CA SER A 38 15.97 -2.61 11.40
C SER A 38 15.16 -3.41 10.37
N TRP A 39 15.63 -4.61 10.04
CA TRP A 39 15.08 -5.52 9.04
C TRP A 39 13.64 -5.96 9.29
N LYS A 40 13.12 -5.84 10.52
CA LYS A 40 11.71 -6.12 10.81
C LYS A 40 10.81 -5.09 10.11
N SER A 41 11.08 -3.80 10.33
CA SER A 41 10.35 -2.71 9.67
C SER A 41 10.64 -2.64 8.18
N ALA A 42 11.91 -2.75 7.79
CA ALA A 42 12.32 -2.62 6.39
C ALA A 42 11.63 -3.64 5.45
N ARG A 43 11.45 -4.89 5.90
CA ARG A 43 10.72 -5.91 5.13
C ARG A 43 9.24 -5.57 4.93
N PHE A 44 8.59 -5.00 5.94
CA PHE A 44 7.20 -4.55 5.82
C PHE A 44 7.09 -3.40 4.82
N ILE A 45 8.00 -2.43 4.90
CA ILE A 45 8.06 -1.28 3.98
C ILE A 45 8.27 -1.74 2.53
N ILE A 46 9.19 -2.68 2.28
CA ILE A 46 9.39 -3.29 0.96
C ILE A 46 8.09 -3.98 0.49
N GLY A 47 7.42 -4.72 1.36
CA GLY A 47 6.16 -5.40 1.02
C GLY A 47 5.06 -4.43 0.59
N VAL A 48 4.92 -3.30 1.30
CA VAL A 48 3.97 -2.24 0.94
C VAL A 48 4.32 -1.60 -0.40
N GLU A 49 5.59 -1.29 -0.64
CA GLU A 49 6.06 -0.74 -1.93
C GLU A 49 5.75 -1.70 -3.10
N VAL A 50 6.01 -3.00 -2.93
CA VAL A 50 5.71 -4.00 -3.96
C VAL A 50 4.21 -4.07 -4.24
N ALA A 51 3.37 -4.07 -3.20
CA ALA A 51 1.92 -4.09 -3.36
C ALA A 51 1.40 -2.83 -4.07
N GLU A 52 1.93 -1.65 -3.72
CA GLU A 52 1.62 -0.38 -4.40
C GLU A 52 2.00 -0.44 -5.88
N ARG A 53 3.22 -0.89 -6.20
CA ARG A 53 3.70 -1.02 -7.59
C ARG A 53 2.82 -1.94 -8.42
N ILE A 54 2.44 -3.11 -7.87
CA ILE A 54 1.54 -4.05 -8.54
C ILE A 54 0.19 -3.41 -8.83
N ALA A 55 -0.40 -2.71 -7.86
CA ALA A 55 -1.68 -2.03 -8.04
C ALA A 55 -1.59 -0.91 -9.09
N PHE A 56 -0.56 -0.06 -9.02
CA PHE A 56 -0.37 1.06 -9.96
C PHE A 56 -0.20 0.58 -11.39
N TYR A 57 0.69 -0.39 -11.63
CA TYR A 57 0.88 -0.95 -12.98
C TYR A 57 -0.34 -1.74 -13.45
N GLY A 58 -1.08 -2.38 -12.54
CA GLY A 58 -2.37 -3.00 -12.83
C GLY A 58 -3.39 -1.99 -13.36
N ILE A 59 -3.46 -0.80 -12.78
CA ILE A 59 -4.31 0.29 -13.31
C ILE A 59 -3.78 0.77 -14.65
N GLN A 60 -2.49 1.13 -14.74
CA GLN A 60 -1.87 1.72 -15.92
C GLN A 60 -2.03 0.86 -17.18
N THR A 61 -1.78 -0.46 -17.07
CA THR A 61 -1.82 -1.39 -18.21
C THR A 61 -3.23 -1.63 -18.73
N ASN A 62 -4.22 -1.56 -17.85
CA ASN A 62 -5.59 -1.88 -18.21
C ASN A 62 -6.44 -0.62 -18.50
N LEU A 63 -5.95 0.57 -18.15
CA LEU A 63 -6.67 1.84 -18.28
C LEU A 63 -7.26 2.09 -19.68
N ILE A 64 -6.51 1.82 -20.75
CA ILE A 64 -6.99 1.96 -22.14
C ILE A 64 -8.23 1.10 -22.38
N SER A 65 -8.19 -0.17 -22.00
CA SER A 65 -9.31 -1.10 -22.19
C SER A 65 -10.57 -0.69 -21.42
N TYR A 66 -10.41 -0.07 -20.25
CA TYR A 66 -11.54 0.43 -19.47
C TYR A 66 -12.17 1.69 -20.08
N LEU A 67 -11.33 2.61 -20.57
CA LEU A 67 -11.78 3.84 -21.20
C LEU A 67 -12.51 3.55 -22.53
N THR A 68 -12.03 2.58 -23.31
CA THR A 68 -12.58 2.30 -24.65
C THR A 68 -13.74 1.32 -24.62
N GLY A 69 -13.77 0.40 -23.65
CA GLY A 69 -14.88 -0.53 -23.44
C GLY A 69 -16.00 0.11 -22.62
N PRO A 70 -16.01 -0.05 -21.28
CA PRO A 70 -17.08 0.47 -20.41
C PRO A 70 -17.42 1.95 -20.57
N LEU A 71 -16.43 2.84 -20.75
CA LEU A 71 -16.67 4.28 -20.92
C LEU A 71 -16.92 4.71 -22.37
N HIS A 72 -16.81 3.80 -23.34
CA HIS A 72 -17.05 4.06 -24.76
C HIS A 72 -16.28 5.27 -25.33
N GLN A 73 -15.08 5.57 -24.82
CA GLN A 73 -14.22 6.60 -25.39
C GLN A 73 -13.55 6.12 -26.68
N THR A 74 -13.26 7.05 -27.59
CA THR A 74 -12.43 6.74 -28.76
C THR A 74 -11.01 6.36 -28.32
N MET A 75 -10.34 5.51 -29.08
CA MET A 75 -8.94 5.11 -28.80
C MET A 75 -8.00 6.32 -28.64
N VAL A 76 -8.23 7.38 -29.43
CA VAL A 76 -7.43 8.61 -29.40
C VAL A 76 -7.62 9.34 -28.06
N THR A 77 -8.88 9.57 -27.67
CA THR A 77 -9.20 10.24 -26.39
C THR A 77 -8.75 9.41 -25.18
N ALA A 78 -8.89 8.09 -25.25
CA ALA A 78 -8.43 7.20 -24.19
C ALA A 78 -6.91 7.26 -24.00
N ALA A 79 -6.14 7.22 -25.09
CA ALA A 79 -4.69 7.33 -25.06
C ALA A 79 -4.22 8.69 -24.51
N GLU A 80 -4.90 9.78 -24.90
CA GLU A 80 -4.65 11.12 -24.36
C GLU A 80 -4.85 11.16 -22.83
N ASN A 81 -5.99 10.68 -22.34
CA ASN A 81 -6.29 10.63 -20.90
C ASN A 81 -5.27 9.79 -20.12
N VAL A 82 -4.84 8.65 -20.68
CA VAL A 82 -3.81 7.79 -20.09
C VAL A 82 -2.47 8.51 -19.99
N ASN A 83 -2.06 9.21 -21.05
CA ASN A 83 -0.81 9.97 -21.07
C ASN A 83 -0.84 11.15 -20.08
N ILE A 84 -1.97 11.87 -19.99
CA ILE A 84 -2.15 12.95 -19.01
C ILE A 84 -2.05 12.41 -17.59
N TRP A 85 -2.73 11.30 -17.29
CA TRP A 85 -2.68 10.67 -15.98
C TRP A 85 -1.26 10.21 -15.63
N SER A 86 -0.57 9.54 -16.56
CA SER A 86 0.81 9.07 -16.38
C SER A 86 1.80 10.21 -16.17
N GLY A 87 1.65 11.30 -16.95
CA GLY A 87 2.43 12.53 -16.78
C GLY A 87 2.17 13.18 -15.42
N THR A 88 0.91 13.25 -14.99
CA THR A 88 0.52 13.78 -13.68
C THR A 88 1.11 12.95 -12.54
N ALA A 89 1.01 11.62 -12.61
CA ALA A 89 1.58 10.70 -11.63
C ALA A 89 3.11 10.77 -11.56
N SER A 90 3.77 11.18 -12.65
CA SER A 90 5.22 11.41 -12.70
C SER A 90 5.64 12.74 -12.06
N LEU A 91 4.79 13.77 -12.10
CA LEU A 91 5.06 15.09 -11.53
C LEU A 91 4.68 15.21 -10.05
N LEU A 92 3.60 14.56 -9.63
CA LEU A 92 3.10 14.59 -8.25
C LEU A 92 4.14 14.19 -7.18
N PRO A 93 5.08 13.26 -7.41
CA PRO A 93 6.17 12.99 -6.46
C PRO A 93 7.01 14.19 -6.07
N LEU A 94 7.23 15.14 -6.98
CA LEU A 94 7.97 16.38 -6.66
C LEU A 94 7.21 17.22 -5.65
N PHE A 95 5.89 17.33 -5.85
CA PHE A 95 5.02 18.06 -4.94
C PHE A 95 4.84 17.34 -3.60
N GLY A 96 4.70 16.01 -3.62
CA GLY A 96 4.63 15.17 -2.43
C GLY A 96 5.89 15.27 -1.57
N ALA A 97 7.07 15.24 -2.20
CA ALA A 97 8.35 15.42 -1.52
C ALA A 97 8.45 16.79 -0.85
N TYR A 98 8.08 17.85 -1.59
CA TYR A 98 8.06 19.21 -1.04
C TYR A 98 7.21 19.31 0.22
N ILE A 99 5.98 18.77 0.22
CA ILE A 99 5.09 18.78 1.39
C ILE A 99 5.69 17.97 2.56
N ALA A 100 6.27 16.80 2.25
CA ALA A 100 6.85 15.93 3.27
C ALA A 100 8.03 16.61 4.00
N ASP A 101 8.89 17.30 3.25
CA ASP A 101 10.08 17.93 3.79
C ASP A 101 9.79 19.28 4.48
N SER A 102 8.74 20.01 4.05
CA SER A 102 8.45 21.36 4.56
C SER A 102 7.42 21.42 5.69
N HIS A 103 6.44 20.51 5.73
CA HIS A 103 5.26 20.67 6.60
C HIS A 103 4.89 19.45 7.42
N LEU A 104 4.76 18.27 6.81
CA LEU A 104 4.11 17.11 7.44
C LEU A 104 5.08 16.10 8.05
N GLY A 105 6.34 16.11 7.60
CA GLY A 105 7.28 15.03 7.88
C GLY A 105 7.01 13.78 7.04
N ARG A 106 8.03 12.92 6.92
CA ARG A 106 8.00 11.72 6.07
C ARG A 106 6.94 10.70 6.51
N TYR A 107 6.89 10.36 7.80
CA TYR A 107 5.97 9.34 8.32
C TYR A 107 4.49 9.73 8.12
N THR A 108 4.12 10.95 8.51
CA THR A 108 2.74 11.45 8.35
C THR A 108 2.31 11.49 6.89
N THR A 109 3.22 11.93 6.00
CA THR A 109 2.96 11.97 4.57
C THR A 109 2.72 10.57 4.01
N ILE A 110 3.49 9.57 4.43
CA ILE A 110 3.28 8.17 4.03
C ILE A 110 1.90 7.68 4.46
N ILE A 111 1.50 7.90 5.71
CA ILE A 111 0.20 7.43 6.21
C ILE A 111 -0.96 8.09 5.44
N ILE A 112 -0.92 9.41 5.26
CA ILE A 112 -1.96 10.13 4.49
C ILE A 112 -1.99 9.64 3.05
N ALA A 113 -0.81 9.48 2.41
CA ALA A 113 -0.69 8.99 1.05
C ALA A 113 -1.25 7.56 0.90
N SER A 114 -0.93 6.66 1.82
CA SER A 114 -1.46 5.29 1.84
C SER A 114 -2.97 5.25 2.01
N LEU A 115 -3.54 6.10 2.89
CA LEU A 115 -4.99 6.22 3.05
C LEU A 115 -5.67 6.74 1.78
N LEU A 116 -5.14 7.81 1.18
CA LEU A 116 -5.64 8.36 -0.09
C LEU A 116 -5.58 7.31 -1.21
N TYR A 117 -4.49 6.54 -1.28
CA TYR A 117 -4.32 5.48 -2.26
C TYR A 117 -5.35 4.37 -2.06
N ALA A 118 -5.55 3.89 -0.83
CA ALA A 118 -6.52 2.86 -0.51
C ALA A 118 -7.96 3.29 -0.82
N VAL A 119 -8.34 4.53 -0.45
CA VAL A 119 -9.65 5.11 -0.81
C VAL A 119 -9.78 5.24 -2.33
N GLY A 120 -8.75 5.72 -3.02
CA GLY A 120 -8.72 5.81 -4.48
C GLY A 120 -8.96 4.45 -5.14
N LEU A 121 -8.27 3.39 -4.69
CA LEU A 121 -8.50 2.02 -5.16
C LEU A 121 -9.92 1.52 -4.88
N GLY A 122 -10.45 1.80 -3.69
CA GLY A 122 -11.81 1.43 -3.31
C GLY A 122 -12.85 2.10 -4.21
N LEU A 123 -12.72 3.41 -4.44
CA LEU A 123 -13.61 4.17 -5.33
C LEU A 123 -13.47 3.76 -6.79
N LEU A 124 -12.25 3.44 -7.24
CA LEU A 124 -11.99 2.95 -8.59
C LEU A 124 -12.65 1.58 -8.81
N THR A 125 -12.51 0.67 -7.84
CA THR A 125 -13.17 -0.63 -7.85
C THR A 125 -14.69 -0.48 -7.83
N LEU A 126 -15.21 0.43 -7.01
CA LEU A 126 -16.63 0.76 -6.98
C LEU A 126 -17.11 1.27 -8.34
N SER A 127 -16.37 2.17 -8.99
CA SER A 127 -16.72 2.70 -10.31
C SER A 127 -16.79 1.62 -11.40
N ALA A 128 -15.99 0.55 -11.26
CA ALA A 128 -16.00 -0.60 -12.15
C ALA A 128 -17.09 -1.62 -11.81
N MET A 129 -17.51 -1.72 -10.54
CA MET A 129 -18.55 -2.63 -10.07
C MET A 129 -19.96 -2.05 -10.17
N LEU A 130 -20.09 -0.71 -10.22
CA LEU A 130 -21.36 -0.05 -10.48
C LEU A 130 -21.90 -0.62 -11.80
N PRO A 131 -23.02 -1.37 -11.76
CA PRO A 131 -23.56 -1.93 -12.99
C PRO A 131 -23.97 -0.75 -13.88
N SER A 132 -23.98 -0.94 -15.19
CA SER A 132 -24.50 0.02 -16.17
C SER A 132 -26.03 0.27 -16.02
N VAL A 133 -26.57 0.26 -14.78
CA VAL A 133 -27.98 0.35 -14.35
C VAL A 133 -28.66 1.62 -14.85
N THR A 134 -27.91 2.58 -15.38
CA THR A 134 -28.48 3.76 -16.00
C THR A 134 -27.85 3.95 -17.38
N SER A 135 -28.01 2.95 -18.25
CA SER A 135 -27.89 3.15 -19.69
C SER A 135 -28.92 4.19 -20.10
N SER A 136 -28.53 5.45 -20.01
CA SER A 136 -29.26 6.54 -20.66
C SER A 136 -29.01 6.32 -22.15
N GLU A 137 -30.06 6.04 -22.91
CA GLU A 137 -29.95 5.95 -24.35
C GLU A 137 -29.41 7.29 -24.87
N CYS A 138 -28.26 7.26 -25.53
CA CYS A 138 -27.70 8.43 -26.18
C CYS A 138 -27.52 8.11 -27.66
N LYS A 139 -27.98 9.03 -28.51
CA LYS A 139 -27.72 8.98 -29.94
C LYS A 139 -26.27 9.37 -30.19
N VAL A 140 -25.49 8.45 -30.74
CA VAL A 140 -24.20 8.76 -31.36
C VAL A 140 -24.35 8.46 -32.85
N GLY A 141 -24.73 9.48 -33.63
CA GLY A 141 -25.11 9.29 -35.04
C GLY A 141 -26.51 8.68 -35.21
N ASP A 142 -26.66 7.74 -36.14
CA ASP A 142 -27.93 7.03 -36.44
C ASP A 142 -28.14 5.74 -35.62
N GLU A 143 -27.16 5.32 -34.79
CA GLU A 143 -27.29 4.18 -33.88
C GLU A 143 -27.53 4.63 -32.43
N PHE A 144 -28.39 3.89 -31.73
CA PHE A 144 -28.61 4.04 -30.29
C PHE A 144 -27.49 3.30 -29.54
N THR A 145 -26.64 4.02 -28.81
CA THR A 145 -25.57 3.43 -28.00
C THR A 145 -25.84 3.69 -26.52
N SER A 146 -25.52 2.70 -25.68
CA SER A 146 -25.61 2.85 -24.22
C SER A 146 -24.47 3.73 -23.73
N CYS A 147 -24.75 4.98 -23.35
CA CYS A 147 -23.72 5.86 -22.79
C CYS A 147 -23.49 5.56 -21.29
N PRO A 148 -22.25 5.69 -20.79
CA PRO A 148 -21.97 5.56 -19.38
C PRO A 148 -22.65 6.69 -18.58
N PRO A 149 -23.21 6.41 -17.38
CA PRO A 149 -23.74 7.42 -16.49
C PRO A 149 -22.67 8.47 -16.16
N ARG A 150 -23.03 9.77 -16.20
CA ARG A 150 -22.11 10.87 -15.86
C ARG A 150 -21.45 10.69 -14.49
N VAL A 151 -22.20 10.14 -13.53
CA VAL A 151 -21.72 9.85 -12.17
C VAL A 151 -20.61 8.81 -12.18
N GLN A 152 -20.71 7.76 -13.00
CA GLN A 152 -19.68 6.73 -13.12
C GLN A 152 -18.38 7.32 -13.69
N VAL A 153 -18.48 8.15 -14.72
CA VAL A 153 -17.32 8.82 -15.34
C VAL A 153 -16.63 9.76 -14.36
N ILE A 154 -17.39 10.60 -13.64
CA ILE A 154 -16.84 11.51 -12.63
C ILE A 154 -16.17 10.72 -11.51
N LEU A 155 -16.86 9.71 -10.97
CA LEU A 155 -16.32 8.86 -9.91
C LEU A 155 -15.02 8.17 -10.34
N PHE A 156 -14.98 7.65 -11.57
CA PHE A 156 -13.81 7.03 -12.15
C PHE A 156 -12.62 8.00 -12.20
N PHE A 157 -12.76 9.18 -12.82
CA PHE A 157 -11.65 10.13 -12.92
C PHE A 157 -11.21 10.66 -11.55
N VAL A 158 -12.15 10.97 -10.65
CA VAL A 158 -11.82 11.39 -9.27
C VAL A 158 -10.99 10.32 -8.58
N SER A 159 -11.43 9.06 -8.65
CA SER A 159 -10.68 7.94 -8.05
C SER A 159 -9.31 7.74 -8.67
N LEU A 160 -9.20 7.86 -10.00
CA LEU A 160 -7.96 7.70 -10.76
C LEU A 160 -6.90 8.77 -10.39
N TYR A 161 -7.32 10.03 -10.24
CA TYR A 161 -6.43 11.10 -9.79
C TYR A 161 -6.13 11.03 -8.29
N MET A 162 -7.05 10.52 -7.46
CA MET A 162 -6.79 10.25 -6.05
C MET A 162 -5.69 9.21 -5.86
N VAL A 163 -5.71 8.14 -6.66
CA VAL A 163 -4.61 7.14 -6.72
C VAL A 163 -3.30 7.81 -7.12
N ALA A 164 -3.30 8.69 -8.12
CA ALA A 164 -2.09 9.41 -8.53
C ALA A 164 -1.51 10.30 -7.41
N ILE A 165 -2.38 10.98 -6.66
CA ILE A 165 -1.99 11.81 -5.50
C ILE A 165 -1.40 10.93 -4.39
N GLY A 166 -2.07 9.83 -4.05
CA GLY A 166 -1.56 8.87 -3.07
C GLY A 166 -0.19 8.31 -3.48
N GLN A 167 -0.01 7.95 -4.75
CA GLN A 167 1.28 7.50 -5.28
C GLN A 167 2.34 8.61 -5.15
N GLY A 168 1.97 9.86 -5.47
CA GLY A 168 2.85 11.03 -5.38
C GLY A 168 3.46 11.23 -4.00
N GLY A 169 2.67 11.08 -2.94
CA GLY A 169 3.20 11.13 -1.57
C GLY A 169 4.02 9.91 -1.16
N HIS A 170 3.68 8.72 -1.68
CA HIS A 170 4.34 7.47 -1.32
C HIS A 170 5.79 7.40 -1.88
N LYS A 171 5.96 7.68 -3.18
CA LYS A 171 7.24 7.48 -3.89
C LYS A 171 8.47 8.13 -3.23
N PRO A 172 8.47 9.45 -2.93
CA PRO A 172 9.66 10.09 -2.39
C PRO A 172 9.91 9.71 -0.92
N CYS A 173 8.84 9.45 -0.16
CA CYS A 173 8.93 9.28 1.29
C CYS A 173 9.25 7.85 1.70
N VAL A 174 8.71 6.83 1.03
CA VAL A 174 8.81 5.43 1.49
C VAL A 174 10.21 4.87 1.37
N GLN A 175 10.92 5.17 0.28
CA GLN A 175 12.31 4.74 0.13
C GLN A 175 13.21 5.42 1.17
N ALA A 176 13.02 6.71 1.41
CA ALA A 176 13.74 7.45 2.45
C ALA A 176 13.43 6.89 3.84
N PHE A 177 12.15 6.70 4.17
CA PHE A 177 11.71 6.15 5.44
C PHE A 177 12.19 4.72 5.69
N GLY A 178 12.27 3.91 4.63
CA GLY A 178 12.86 2.57 4.68
C GLY A 178 14.35 2.60 5.00
N ALA A 179 15.07 3.57 4.43
CA ALA A 179 16.48 3.79 4.73
C ALA A 179 16.68 4.34 6.16
N ASP A 180 15.75 5.16 6.65
CA ASP A 180 15.73 5.70 8.02
C ASP A 180 15.48 4.61 9.09
N GLN A 181 15.15 3.37 8.70
CA GLN A 181 15.04 2.24 9.65
C GLN A 181 16.40 1.71 10.13
N PHE A 182 17.50 2.21 9.57
CA PHE A 182 18.86 1.75 9.89
C PHE A 182 19.72 2.94 10.34
N ASP A 183 20.35 2.81 11.51
CA ASP A 183 21.24 3.82 12.08
C ASP A 183 22.55 3.93 11.26
N GLU A 184 22.84 5.13 10.75
CA GLU A 184 24.05 5.40 9.96
C GLU A 184 25.32 5.36 10.79
N GLN A 185 25.23 5.67 12.09
CA GLN A 185 26.40 5.75 12.98
C GLN A 185 26.81 4.35 13.48
N HIS A 186 25.93 3.36 13.38
CA HIS A 186 26.19 2.01 13.83
C HIS A 186 26.79 1.14 12.69
N PRO A 187 28.04 0.62 12.83
CA PRO A 187 28.76 -0.04 11.72
C PRO A 187 28.04 -1.23 11.09
N LYS A 188 27.23 -1.95 11.89
CA LYS A 188 26.42 -3.08 11.40
C LYS A 188 25.19 -2.59 10.62
N GLU A 189 24.48 -1.60 11.14
CA GLU A 189 23.24 -1.12 10.53
C GLU A 189 23.53 -0.31 9.25
N TYR A 190 24.67 0.37 9.19
CA TYR A 190 25.18 0.98 7.96
C TYR A 190 25.33 -0.04 6.80
N LYS A 191 25.87 -1.24 7.10
CA LYS A 191 25.96 -2.33 6.11
C LYS A 191 24.59 -2.91 5.77
N ASP A 192 23.71 -3.04 6.76
CA ASP A 192 22.33 -3.50 6.56
C ASP A 192 21.53 -2.54 5.68
N ARG A 193 21.70 -1.23 5.82
CA ARG A 193 21.12 -0.20 4.97
C ARG A 193 21.57 -0.32 3.51
N SER A 194 22.86 -0.60 3.30
CA SER A 194 23.39 -0.86 1.95
C SER A 194 22.73 -2.10 1.33
N SER A 195 22.60 -3.17 2.12
CA SER A 195 21.87 -4.38 1.73
C SER A 195 20.39 -4.14 1.47
N PHE A 196 19.74 -3.23 2.21
CA PHE A 196 18.36 -2.81 1.98
C PHE A 196 18.19 -2.20 0.59
N PHE A 197 19.05 -1.28 0.18
CA PHE A 197 18.99 -0.71 -1.17
C PHE A 197 19.24 -1.77 -2.24
N ASN A 198 20.17 -2.70 -2.03
CA ASN A 198 20.39 -3.81 -2.96
C ASN A 198 19.12 -4.65 -3.13
N TRP A 199 18.43 -4.98 -2.03
CA TRP A 199 17.15 -5.70 -2.06
C TRP A 199 16.03 -4.89 -2.71
N TRP A 200 15.94 -3.60 -2.40
CA TRP A 200 14.96 -2.68 -2.99
C TRP A 200 15.04 -2.68 -4.51
N TYR A 201 16.24 -2.47 -5.06
CA TYR A 201 16.46 -2.48 -6.51
C TYR A 201 16.29 -3.87 -7.12
N PHE A 202 16.75 -4.92 -6.44
CA PHE A 202 16.53 -6.29 -6.89
C PHE A 202 15.04 -6.60 -7.06
N THR A 203 14.21 -6.21 -6.09
CA THR A 203 12.76 -6.42 -6.14
C THR A 203 12.09 -5.63 -7.27
N ILE A 204 12.51 -4.39 -7.52
CA ILE A 204 12.00 -3.60 -8.66
C ILE A 204 12.36 -4.28 -9.98
N CYS A 205 13.62 -4.67 -10.17
CA CYS A 205 14.09 -5.34 -11.39
C CYS A 205 13.39 -6.69 -11.60
N ALA A 206 13.29 -7.51 -10.56
CA ALA A 206 12.58 -8.79 -10.62
C ALA A 206 11.08 -8.61 -10.94
N GLY A 207 10.44 -7.58 -10.39
CA GLY A 207 9.05 -7.22 -10.70
C GLY A 207 8.84 -6.89 -12.18
N CYS A 208 9.72 -6.09 -12.78
CA CYS A 208 9.67 -5.76 -14.20
C CYS A 208 9.85 -7.00 -15.10
N MET A 209 10.75 -7.92 -14.72
CA MET A 209 10.99 -9.16 -15.46
C MET A 209 9.78 -10.10 -15.41
N LEU A 210 9.20 -10.32 -14.23
CA LEU A 210 8.01 -11.15 -14.06
C LEU A 210 6.80 -10.56 -14.77
N GLY A 211 6.59 -9.24 -14.67
CA GLY A 211 5.49 -8.56 -15.37
C GLY A 211 5.56 -8.73 -16.88
N SER A 212 6.75 -8.54 -17.47
CA SER A 212 6.98 -8.73 -18.90
C SER A 212 6.76 -10.18 -19.33
N TRP A 213 7.23 -11.14 -18.52
CA TRP A 213 7.02 -12.57 -18.76
C TRP A 213 5.54 -12.97 -18.75
N PHE A 214 4.77 -12.52 -17.74
CA PHE A 214 3.34 -12.81 -17.66
C PHE A 214 2.54 -12.14 -18.78
N SER A 215 2.94 -10.94 -19.19
CA SER A 215 2.27 -10.23 -20.30
C SER A 215 2.47 -10.93 -21.65
N ILE A 216 3.59 -11.63 -21.85
CA ILE A 216 3.86 -12.43 -23.06
C ILE A 216 3.01 -13.71 -23.09
N GLN A 217 2.69 -14.28 -21.93
CA GLN A 217 1.89 -15.52 -21.85
C GLN A 217 0.36 -15.28 -21.83
N GLY A 218 -0.10 -14.06 -21.52
CA GLY A 218 -1.50 -13.77 -21.25
C GLY A 218 -2.29 -13.17 -22.42
N ASN A 219 -2.44 -13.86 -23.55
CA ASN A 219 -3.20 -13.36 -24.70
C ASN A 219 -4.61 -13.95 -24.84
N ASP A 220 -5.43 -14.09 -23.79
CA ASP A 220 -6.82 -14.60 -24.02
C ASP A 220 -7.96 -14.15 -23.07
N HIS A 221 -7.76 -13.34 -22.02
CA HIS A 221 -8.91 -12.82 -21.23
C HIS A 221 -8.64 -11.47 -20.54
N SER A 222 -9.68 -10.64 -20.43
CA SER A 222 -9.63 -9.29 -19.85
C SER A 222 -9.17 -9.30 -18.37
N PRO A 223 -8.04 -8.64 -18.03
CA PRO A 223 -7.43 -8.72 -16.70
C PRO A 223 -8.24 -8.08 -15.57
N PHE A 224 -9.05 -7.05 -15.86
CA PHE A 224 -9.95 -6.44 -14.87
C PHE A 224 -11.00 -7.40 -14.31
N LEU A 225 -11.50 -8.32 -15.13
CA LEU A 225 -12.45 -9.32 -14.67
C LEU A 225 -11.77 -10.30 -13.70
N ARG A 226 -10.47 -10.56 -13.87
CA ARG A 226 -9.68 -11.42 -12.98
C ARG A 226 -9.42 -10.72 -11.64
N ILE A 227 -8.93 -9.49 -11.68
CA ILE A 227 -8.65 -8.69 -10.47
C ILE A 227 -9.95 -8.44 -9.70
N GLY A 228 -11.02 -8.04 -10.39
CA GLY A 228 -12.35 -7.86 -9.80
C GLY A 228 -12.89 -9.14 -9.15
N ARG A 229 -12.73 -10.31 -9.79
CA ARG A 229 -13.12 -11.61 -9.21
C ARG A 229 -12.31 -11.97 -7.97
N VAL A 230 -11.01 -11.67 -7.93
CA VAL A 230 -10.15 -11.95 -6.76
C VAL A 230 -10.54 -11.07 -5.58
N PHE A 231 -10.73 -9.76 -5.79
CA PHE A 231 -11.18 -8.86 -4.73
C PHE A 231 -12.60 -9.19 -4.28
N PHE A 232 -13.52 -9.49 -5.20
CA PHE A 232 -14.87 -9.93 -4.87
C PHE A 232 -14.86 -11.24 -4.06
N ALA A 233 -14.06 -12.23 -4.46
CA ALA A 233 -13.89 -13.49 -3.73
C ALA A 233 -13.23 -13.30 -2.37
N ALA A 234 -12.30 -12.36 -2.23
CA ALA A 234 -11.70 -12.01 -0.95
C ALA A 234 -12.70 -11.34 0.00
N LEU A 235 -13.56 -10.46 -0.52
CA LEU A 235 -14.62 -9.81 0.25
C LEU A 235 -15.71 -10.80 0.69
N THR A 236 -16.10 -11.73 -0.18
CA THR A 236 -17.12 -12.74 0.15
C THR A 236 -16.60 -13.84 1.06
N ASN A 237 -15.30 -14.16 1.02
CA ASN A 237 -14.66 -15.10 1.96
C ASN A 237 -14.18 -14.45 3.27
N TRP A 238 -14.17 -13.13 3.38
CA TRP A 238 -13.82 -12.45 4.63
C TRP A 238 -14.75 -12.81 5.81
N PRO A 239 -16.09 -12.83 5.67
CA PRO A 239 -16.98 -13.21 6.76
C PRO A 239 -16.86 -14.70 7.15
N THR A 240 -16.54 -15.59 6.21
CA THR A 240 -16.34 -17.03 6.52
C THR A 240 -15.02 -17.28 7.25
N LYS A 241 -13.97 -16.52 6.94
CA LYS A 241 -12.67 -16.62 7.63
C LYS A 241 -12.72 -16.09 9.07
N LEU A 242 -13.54 -15.06 9.32
CA LEU A 242 -13.79 -14.56 10.67
C LEU A 242 -14.57 -15.58 11.52
N SER A 243 -15.48 -16.34 10.90
CA SER A 243 -16.26 -17.37 11.58
C SER A 243 -15.46 -18.66 11.82
N SER A 244 -14.56 -19.05 10.92
CA SER A 244 -13.70 -20.23 11.11
C SER A 244 -12.64 -20.01 12.19
N THR A 245 -12.08 -18.79 12.28
CA THR A 245 -11.11 -18.44 13.33
C THR A 245 -11.76 -18.32 14.72
N ALA A 246 -13.02 -17.88 14.79
CA ALA A 246 -13.78 -17.88 16.04
C ALA A 246 -14.13 -19.31 16.53
N ILE A 247 -14.43 -20.24 15.63
CA ILE A 247 -14.76 -21.64 15.97
C ILE A 247 -13.50 -22.43 16.37
N GLU A 248 -12.35 -22.15 15.76
CA GLU A 248 -11.08 -22.84 16.08
C GLU A 248 -10.47 -22.35 17.41
N GLN A 249 -10.78 -21.13 17.86
CA GLN A 249 -10.40 -20.65 19.20
C GLN A 249 -11.27 -21.27 20.32
N GLU A 250 -12.56 -21.53 20.10
CA GLU A 250 -13.38 -22.27 21.09
C GLU A 250 -13.00 -23.77 21.17
N HIS A 251 -12.54 -24.38 20.07
CA HIS A 251 -12.17 -25.79 20.07
C HIS A 251 -10.72 -26.06 20.48
N GLY A 252 -9.84 -25.05 20.40
CA GLY A 252 -8.42 -25.14 20.75
C GLY A 252 -8.09 -24.90 22.22
N GLU A 253 -9.05 -24.47 23.05
CA GLU A 253 -8.84 -24.12 24.47
C GLU A 253 -9.36 -25.18 25.45
N ILE A 254 -9.67 -26.39 25.00
CA ILE A 254 -9.97 -27.53 25.87
C ILE A 254 -8.95 -28.65 25.64
N LEU A 255 -8.09 -28.82 26.66
CA LEU A 255 -7.13 -29.89 26.97
C LEU A 255 -5.65 -29.47 26.89
N PRO A 256 -4.83 -29.80 27.92
CA PRO A 256 -4.77 -31.16 28.46
C PRO A 256 -4.70 -31.26 29.99
N HIS A 257 -5.26 -32.34 30.54
CA HIS A 257 -4.74 -32.89 31.79
C HIS A 257 -4.53 -34.39 31.64
N GLN A 258 -3.25 -34.78 31.59
CA GLN A 258 -2.80 -36.11 31.99
C GLN A 258 -3.35 -36.43 33.38
N ASN A 259 -3.88 -37.63 33.54
CA ASN A 259 -3.89 -38.27 34.85
C ASN A 259 -3.41 -39.72 34.71
N TYR A 260 -2.30 -40.00 35.39
CA TYR A 260 -1.84 -41.34 35.71
C TYR A 260 -2.64 -41.86 36.92
N ASP A 261 -2.85 -43.17 36.95
CA ASP A 261 -3.22 -44.02 38.08
C ASP A 261 -4.63 -43.91 38.73
N GLN A 262 -5.45 -44.95 38.48
CA GLN A 262 -6.04 -45.87 39.49
C GLN A 262 -6.99 -46.86 38.78
N GLN A 263 -6.61 -48.14 38.68
CA GLN A 263 -7.14 -49.24 39.49
C GLN A 263 -8.67 -49.42 39.44
N PHE A 264 -9.12 -50.50 38.79
CA PHE A 264 -10.04 -51.56 39.26
C PHE A 264 -10.91 -52.15 38.13
N LYS A 265 -10.62 -53.43 37.88
CA LYS A 265 -11.41 -54.50 37.25
C LYS A 265 -11.30 -54.73 35.75
#